data_AF-A0A507CQ23-F1
#
_entry.id   AF-A0A507CQ23-F1
#
_cell.length_a   1.000
_cell.length_b   1.000
_cell.length_c   1.000
_cell.angle_alpha   90.00
_cell.angle_beta   90.00
_cell.angle_gamma   90.00
#
_symmetry.space_group_name_H-M   'P 1'
#
loop_
_entity.id
_entity.type
_entity.pdbx_description
1 polymer ?
#
loop_
_entity_poly.entity_id
_entity_poly.type
_entity_poly.pdbx_seq_one_letter_code
_entity_poly.pdbx_strand_id
1 'polypeptide(L)'
;MGKNIMIIAFAALLIFVTLTQSTPRHPYDTEIDAYTTNIEKLRLDLQSDMNEIKRRTLANYQYRGITFREILEKDFESRSRALQSTAGWTQRWTYEQLIELPKTDNRLLPVCIAHEELIIDRANHDIIRLQQYRAATFKRSKKTKVDLRLSLYVQFIEDHRKKIELFRQGDMVGTSEPMATSTNYVDRPTLDLLSQHRAYDSDAPPSGTSDRINRPV
;
A
#
# COMPACT_ATOMS: atom_id res chain seq x y z
N MET A 1 -3.85 58.59 6.13
CA MET A 1 -3.17 57.98 7.30
C MET A 1 -3.17 56.45 7.14
N GLY A 2 -2.43 55.87 6.16
CA GLY A 2 -2.67 54.47 5.76
C GLY A 2 -1.50 53.65 5.19
N LYS A 3 -0.39 54.25 4.74
CA LYS A 3 0.73 53.47 4.16
C LYS A 3 1.48 52.62 5.19
N ASN A 4 1.54 53.05 6.45
CA ASN A 4 2.32 52.37 7.49
C ASN A 4 1.64 51.07 7.98
N ILE A 5 0.31 51.01 8.01
CA ILE A 5 -0.45 49.83 8.46
C ILE A 5 -0.23 48.66 7.47
N MET A 6 -0.23 48.96 6.16
CA MET A 6 -0.03 47.94 5.11
C MET A 6 1.34 47.26 5.21
N ILE A 7 2.39 48.02 5.58
CA ILE A 7 3.75 47.48 5.75
C ILE A 7 3.83 46.55 6.97
N ILE A 8 3.21 46.94 8.09
CA ILE A 8 3.17 46.11 9.31
C ILE A 8 2.41 44.80 9.06
N ALA A 9 1.28 44.85 8.35
CA ALA A 9 0.52 43.66 7.95
C ALA A 9 1.34 42.72 7.06
N PHE A 10 2.09 43.25 6.09
CA PHE A 10 2.96 42.45 5.22
C PHE A 10 4.12 41.80 5.99
N ALA A 11 4.73 42.52 6.94
CA ALA A 11 5.77 41.98 7.79
C ALA A 11 5.26 40.85 8.71
N ALA A 12 4.09 41.02 9.32
CA ALA A 12 3.47 39.99 10.15
C ALA A 12 3.09 38.73 9.33
N LEU A 13 2.59 38.90 8.11
CA LEU A 13 2.28 37.78 7.21
C LEU A 13 3.55 37.03 6.79
N LEU A 14 4.63 37.74 6.44
CA LEU A 14 5.92 37.13 6.11
C LEU A 14 6.53 36.39 7.31
N ILE A 15 6.41 36.91 8.53
CA ILE A 15 6.84 36.21 9.75
C ILE A 15 6.04 34.91 9.94
N PHE A 16 4.72 34.90 9.71
CA PHE A 16 3.91 33.66 9.78
C PHE A 16 4.27 32.65 8.67
N VAL A 17 4.65 33.13 7.49
CA VAL A 17 5.10 32.28 6.35
C VAL A 17 6.54 31.77 6.53
N THR A 18 7.38 32.42 7.35
CA THR A 18 8.70 31.89 7.71
C THR A 18 8.68 31.02 8.98
N LEU A 19 7.78 31.26 9.95
CA LEU A 19 7.66 30.41 11.14
C LEU A 19 7.07 29.02 10.88
N THR A 20 6.48 28.79 9.70
CA THR A 20 6.07 27.46 9.23
C THR A 20 7.18 26.72 8.47
N GLN A 21 8.38 27.28 8.36
CA GLN A 21 9.51 26.57 7.76
C GLN A 21 10.04 25.48 8.69
N SER A 22 10.00 24.25 8.18
CA SER A 22 10.69 23.08 8.72
C SER A 22 10.42 22.76 10.19
N THR A 23 9.25 22.15 10.45
CA THR A 23 9.28 20.90 11.23
C THR A 23 10.42 20.03 10.67
N PRO A 24 11.36 19.53 11.49
CA PRO A 24 12.46 18.71 10.99
C PRO A 24 11.90 17.50 10.22
N ARG A 25 12.35 17.29 8.97
CA ARG A 25 11.97 16.12 8.15
C ARG A 25 12.22 14.87 9.00
N HIS A 26 11.20 14.05 9.21
CA HIS A 26 11.34 12.92 10.13
C HIS A 26 12.40 11.97 9.55
N PRO A 27 13.31 11.38 10.34
CA PRO A 27 14.25 10.39 9.83
C PRO A 27 13.59 9.26 9.01
N TYR A 28 12.35 8.86 9.35
CA TYR A 28 11.57 7.88 8.58
C TYR A 28 11.16 8.37 7.18
N ASP A 29 10.85 9.66 7.00
CA ASP A 29 10.53 10.23 5.69
C ASP A 29 11.75 10.10 4.77
N THR A 30 12.95 10.32 5.33
CA THR A 30 14.24 10.19 4.62
C THR A 30 14.54 8.74 4.24
N GLU A 31 14.14 7.75 5.06
CA GLU A 31 14.20 6.33 4.67
C GLU A 31 13.24 6.01 3.52
N ILE A 32 12.00 6.54 3.55
CA ILE A 32 10.98 6.36 2.51
C ILE A 32 11.43 6.96 1.18
N ASP A 33 12.00 8.16 1.20
CA ASP A 33 12.63 8.82 0.04
C ASP A 33 13.74 7.92 -0.57
N ALA A 34 14.61 7.36 0.29
CA ALA A 34 15.73 6.53 -0.13
C ALA A 34 15.28 5.19 -0.74
N TYR A 35 14.30 4.51 -0.16
CA TYR A 35 13.72 3.29 -0.73
C TYR A 35 13.09 3.57 -2.10
N THR A 36 12.29 4.62 -2.21
CA THR A 36 11.63 5.02 -3.47
C THR A 36 12.64 5.37 -4.56
N THR A 37 13.70 6.12 -4.20
CA THR A 37 14.80 6.47 -5.12
C THR A 37 15.56 5.23 -5.61
N ASN A 38 15.83 4.26 -4.73
CA ASN A 38 16.51 3.02 -5.10
C ASN A 38 15.64 2.14 -6.00
N ILE A 39 14.32 2.08 -5.76
CA ILE A 39 13.36 1.37 -6.62
C ILE A 39 13.34 2.00 -8.02
N GLU A 40 13.18 3.33 -8.11
CA GLU A 40 13.08 4.02 -9.40
C GLU A 40 14.38 3.90 -10.22
N LYS A 41 15.55 3.93 -9.56
CA LYS A 41 16.82 3.63 -10.23
C LYS A 41 16.82 2.23 -10.87
N LEU A 42 16.35 1.20 -10.17
CA LEU A 42 16.27 -0.16 -10.73
C LEU A 42 15.31 -0.23 -11.94
N ARG A 43 14.25 0.57 -11.97
CA ARG A 43 13.31 0.67 -13.10
C ARG A 43 13.97 1.33 -14.31
N LEU A 44 14.70 2.43 -14.11
CA LEU A 44 15.48 3.09 -15.16
C LEU A 44 16.59 2.19 -15.73
N ASP A 45 17.31 1.47 -14.86
CA ASP A 45 18.32 0.47 -15.28
C ASP A 45 17.67 -0.65 -16.11
N LEU A 46 16.48 -1.15 -15.70
CA LEU A 46 15.70 -2.13 -16.47
C LEU A 46 15.19 -1.59 -17.81
N GLN A 47 14.72 -0.34 -17.86
CA GLN A 47 14.23 0.29 -19.09
C GLN A 47 15.36 0.48 -20.10
N SER A 48 16.54 0.89 -19.64
CA SER A 48 17.77 0.93 -20.43
C SER A 48 18.14 -0.46 -20.97
N ASP A 49 18.08 -1.50 -20.13
CA ASP A 49 18.35 -2.88 -20.56
C ASP A 49 17.31 -3.39 -21.57
N MET A 50 16.03 -3.04 -21.41
CA MET A 50 14.93 -3.46 -22.29
C MET A 50 15.13 -3.01 -23.75
N ASN A 51 15.59 -1.77 -23.95
CA ASN A 51 15.92 -1.24 -25.28
C ASN A 51 17.02 -2.06 -25.98
N GLU A 52 17.94 -2.62 -25.19
CA GLU A 52 19.11 -3.36 -25.67
C GLU A 52 18.84 -4.86 -25.95
N ILE A 53 17.73 -5.43 -25.44
CA ILE A 53 17.41 -6.87 -25.56
C ILE A 53 17.49 -7.35 -27.02
N LYS A 54 16.93 -6.60 -27.98
CA LYS A 54 16.90 -7.00 -29.40
C LYS A 54 18.33 -7.12 -29.96
N ARG A 55 19.17 -6.12 -29.74
CA ARG A 55 20.57 -6.10 -30.19
C ARG A 55 21.37 -7.24 -29.57
N ARG A 56 21.26 -7.43 -28.25
CA ARG A 56 21.95 -8.51 -27.51
C ARG A 56 21.48 -9.90 -27.94
N THR A 57 20.18 -10.09 -28.15
CA THR A 57 19.62 -11.38 -28.59
C THR A 57 20.13 -11.75 -29.99
N LEU A 58 20.19 -10.78 -30.92
CA LEU A 58 20.74 -11.03 -32.25
C LEU A 58 22.24 -11.32 -32.19
N ALA A 59 23.03 -10.46 -31.56
CA ALA A 59 24.49 -10.54 -31.57
C ALA A 59 25.10 -11.66 -30.71
N ASN A 60 24.46 -12.05 -29.59
CA ASN A 60 25.07 -12.94 -28.59
C ASN A 60 24.26 -14.23 -28.37
N TYR A 61 24.83 -15.37 -28.76
CA TYR A 61 24.25 -16.70 -28.52
C TYR A 61 24.15 -17.04 -27.01
N GLN A 62 25.13 -16.65 -26.20
CA GLN A 62 25.10 -16.86 -24.75
C GLN A 62 23.89 -16.16 -24.13
N TYR A 63 23.55 -14.95 -24.57
CA TYR A 63 22.36 -14.22 -24.10
C TYR A 63 21.05 -14.97 -24.40
N ARG A 64 20.96 -15.66 -25.56
CA ARG A 64 19.86 -16.59 -25.88
C ARG A 64 19.84 -17.81 -24.95
N GLY A 65 21.01 -18.36 -24.63
CA GLY A 65 21.16 -19.50 -23.71
C GLY A 65 20.82 -19.16 -22.26
N ILE A 66 21.17 -17.95 -21.81
CA ILE A 66 20.82 -17.39 -20.50
C ILE A 66 19.30 -17.19 -20.42
N THR A 67 18.69 -16.52 -21.41
CA THR A 67 17.22 -16.37 -21.54
C THR A 67 16.48 -17.71 -21.54
N PHE A 68 17.03 -18.74 -22.20
CA PHE A 68 16.46 -20.08 -22.14
C PHE A 68 16.47 -20.66 -20.73
N ARG A 69 17.64 -20.70 -20.06
CA ARG A 69 17.80 -21.33 -18.73
C ARG A 69 17.05 -20.58 -17.63
N GLU A 70 17.10 -19.25 -17.63
CA GLU A 70 16.58 -18.42 -16.54
C GLU A 70 15.07 -18.20 -16.58
N ILE A 71 14.49 -18.09 -17.77
CA ILE A 71 13.11 -17.62 -17.96
C ILE A 71 12.22 -18.74 -18.52
N LEU A 72 12.73 -19.51 -19.49
CA LEU A 72 11.90 -20.51 -20.18
C LEU A 72 11.94 -21.90 -19.52
N GLU A 73 13.10 -22.28 -18.97
CA GLU A 73 13.38 -23.63 -18.46
C GLU A 73 13.13 -23.78 -16.96
N LYS A 74 13.48 -22.77 -16.14
CA LYS A 74 13.12 -22.73 -14.71
C LYS A 74 11.61 -22.82 -14.50
N ASP A 75 11.21 -23.41 -13.38
CA ASP A 75 9.86 -23.30 -12.83
C ASP A 75 9.36 -21.84 -12.79
N PHE A 76 8.05 -21.62 -12.96
CA PHE A 76 7.46 -20.28 -12.95
C PHE A 76 7.44 -19.69 -11.54
N GLU A 77 7.04 -20.42 -10.51
CA GLU A 77 6.98 -19.90 -9.13
C GLU A 77 8.37 -19.55 -8.55
N SER A 78 9.40 -20.30 -8.97
CA SER A 78 10.81 -19.96 -8.72
C SER A 78 11.25 -18.67 -9.41
N ARG A 79 10.65 -18.31 -10.56
CA ARG A 79 10.91 -17.04 -11.24
C ARG A 79 10.06 -15.89 -10.69
N SER A 80 8.76 -16.11 -10.43
CA SER A 80 7.83 -15.18 -9.78
C SER A 80 8.41 -14.60 -8.49
N ARG A 81 8.87 -15.47 -7.57
CA ARG A 81 9.52 -15.03 -6.32
C ARG A 81 10.81 -14.25 -6.53
N ALA A 82 11.57 -14.54 -7.59
CA ALA A 82 12.77 -13.77 -7.94
C ALA A 82 12.44 -12.39 -8.55
N LEU A 83 11.28 -12.25 -9.22
CA LEU A 83 10.77 -10.97 -9.72
C LEU A 83 10.19 -10.11 -8.59
N GLN A 84 9.50 -10.75 -7.64
CA GLN A 84 8.94 -10.16 -6.41
C GLN A 84 10.00 -9.72 -5.39
N SER A 85 11.25 -10.18 -5.51
CA SER A 85 12.29 -9.96 -4.51
C SER A 85 12.61 -8.48 -4.25
N THR A 86 12.54 -8.08 -2.99
CA THR A 86 12.97 -6.75 -2.47
C THR A 86 14.49 -6.54 -2.53
N ALA A 87 15.26 -7.64 -2.67
CA ALA A 87 16.71 -7.59 -2.81
C ALA A 87 17.09 -6.78 -4.07
N GLY A 88 17.97 -5.81 -3.86
CA GLY A 88 18.36 -4.80 -4.85
C GLY A 88 18.10 -3.37 -4.40
N TRP A 89 17.05 -3.14 -3.60
CA TRP A 89 16.78 -1.82 -2.99
C TRP A 89 16.63 -1.85 -1.46
N THR A 90 16.32 -3.02 -0.86
CA THR A 90 16.38 -3.23 0.59
C THR A 90 16.76 -4.67 0.95
N GLN A 91 17.09 -4.90 2.21
CA GLN A 91 17.19 -6.22 2.85
C GLN A 91 16.27 -6.35 4.08
N ARG A 92 15.52 -5.29 4.42
CA ARG A 92 14.75 -5.17 5.68
C ARG A 92 13.47 -6.00 5.73
N TRP A 93 12.89 -6.29 4.56
CA TRP A 93 11.60 -6.96 4.40
C TRP A 93 11.65 -7.96 3.25
N THR A 94 10.95 -9.10 3.40
CA THR A 94 10.55 -9.92 2.24
C THR A 94 9.40 -9.25 1.47
N TYR A 95 8.99 -9.83 0.34
CA TYR A 95 7.85 -9.30 -0.43
C TYR A 95 6.54 -9.42 0.36
N GLU A 96 6.35 -10.55 1.02
CA GLU A 96 5.18 -10.88 1.85
C GLU A 96 5.08 -9.97 3.08
N GLN A 97 6.22 -9.56 3.64
CA GLN A 97 6.26 -8.56 4.71
C GLN A 97 5.94 -7.16 4.20
N LEU A 98 6.49 -6.77 3.04
CA LEU A 98 6.34 -5.44 2.46
C LEU A 98 4.87 -5.08 2.19
N ILE A 99 4.11 -5.97 1.54
CA ILE A 99 2.71 -5.70 1.16
C ILE A 99 1.78 -5.53 2.37
N GLU A 100 2.16 -6.06 3.54
CA GLU A 100 1.40 -5.91 4.78
C GLU A 100 1.69 -4.58 5.51
N LEU A 101 2.83 -3.93 5.25
CA LEU A 101 3.26 -2.73 6.00
C LEU A 101 2.24 -1.59 6.01
N PRO A 102 1.55 -1.23 4.90
CA PRO A 102 0.60 -0.12 4.92
C PRO A 102 -0.58 -0.31 5.88
N LYS A 103 -0.91 -1.55 6.25
CA LYS A 103 -1.93 -1.85 7.27
C LYS A 103 -1.54 -1.38 8.68
N THR A 104 -0.26 -1.00 8.88
CA THR A 104 0.30 -0.52 10.15
C THR A 104 0.96 0.85 10.03
N ASP A 105 1.57 1.18 8.89
CA ASP A 105 2.11 2.50 8.57
C ASP A 105 1.83 2.88 7.11
N ASN A 106 0.74 3.62 6.90
CA ASN A 106 0.33 4.13 5.58
C ASN A 106 1.39 4.96 4.86
N ARG A 107 2.43 5.48 5.55
CA ARG A 107 3.52 6.23 4.90
C ARG A 107 4.38 5.35 3.98
N LEU A 108 4.32 4.02 4.16
CA LEU A 108 5.02 3.05 3.31
C LEU A 108 4.21 2.63 2.06
N LEU A 109 2.96 3.10 1.91
CA LEU A 109 2.11 2.84 0.75
C LEU A 109 2.77 3.22 -0.60
N PRO A 110 3.48 4.37 -0.75
CA PRO A 110 4.17 4.70 -2.00
C PRO A 110 5.32 3.73 -2.32
N VAL A 111 6.05 3.25 -1.30
CA VAL A 111 7.13 2.27 -1.46
C VAL A 111 6.58 0.93 -1.94
N CYS A 112 5.41 0.52 -1.43
CA CYS A 112 4.72 -0.69 -1.85
C CYS A 112 4.28 -0.58 -3.33
N ILE A 113 3.60 0.52 -3.70
CA ILE A 113 3.20 0.79 -5.09
C ILE A 113 4.41 0.79 -6.03
N ALA A 114 5.49 1.49 -5.67
CA ALA A 114 6.70 1.55 -6.50
C ALA A 114 7.36 0.18 -6.67
N HIS A 115 7.35 -0.68 -5.64
CA HIS A 115 7.86 -2.06 -5.74
C HIS A 115 6.97 -2.94 -6.61
N GLU A 116 5.64 -2.82 -6.52
CA GLU A 116 4.72 -3.51 -7.44
C GLU A 116 4.94 -3.09 -8.91
N GLU A 117 5.16 -1.81 -9.17
CA GLU A 117 5.52 -1.33 -10.51
C GLU A 117 6.87 -1.88 -10.99
N LEU A 118 7.88 -1.95 -10.11
CA LEU A 118 9.17 -2.61 -10.39
C LEU A 118 9.01 -4.12 -10.69
N ILE A 119 8.07 -4.83 -10.05
CA ILE A 119 7.76 -6.23 -10.35
C ILE A 119 7.22 -6.35 -11.79
N ILE A 120 6.32 -5.45 -12.18
CA ILE A 120 5.76 -5.39 -13.54
C ILE A 120 6.86 -5.09 -14.57
N ASP A 121 7.76 -4.15 -14.30
CA ASP A 121 8.87 -3.82 -15.21
C ASP A 121 9.87 -4.98 -15.36
N ARG A 122 10.16 -5.71 -14.27
CA ARG A 122 10.96 -6.96 -14.31
C ARG A 122 10.25 -8.07 -15.13
N ALA A 123 8.92 -8.17 -15.04
CA ALA A 123 8.15 -9.12 -15.83
C ALA A 123 8.10 -8.73 -17.33
N ASN A 124 7.99 -7.44 -17.64
CA ASN A 124 8.08 -6.91 -19.01
C ASN A 124 9.46 -7.17 -19.65
N HIS A 125 10.55 -7.04 -18.89
CA HIS A 125 11.90 -7.40 -19.34
C HIS A 125 11.99 -8.86 -19.78
N ASP A 126 11.46 -9.78 -18.97
CA ASP A 126 11.37 -11.20 -19.30
C ASP A 126 10.46 -11.50 -20.51
N ILE A 127 9.32 -10.83 -20.63
CA ILE A 127 8.43 -10.90 -21.81
C ILE A 127 9.20 -10.53 -23.08
N ILE A 128 9.92 -9.40 -23.08
CA ILE A 128 10.66 -8.93 -24.27
C ILE A 128 11.81 -9.90 -24.60
N ARG A 129 12.54 -10.41 -23.59
CA ARG A 129 13.55 -11.47 -23.77
C ARG A 129 12.95 -12.72 -24.41
N LEU A 130 11.80 -13.17 -23.94
CA LEU A 130 11.06 -14.31 -24.49
C LEU A 130 10.60 -14.07 -25.94
N GLN A 131 10.05 -12.90 -26.25
CA GLN A 131 9.62 -12.54 -27.61
C GLN A 131 10.80 -12.54 -28.61
N GLN A 132 11.92 -11.90 -28.26
CA GLN A 132 13.11 -11.89 -29.12
C GLN A 132 13.71 -13.31 -29.26
N TYR A 133 13.73 -14.11 -28.19
CA TYR A 133 14.15 -15.51 -28.24
C TYR A 133 13.21 -16.38 -29.11
N ARG A 134 11.90 -16.12 -29.09
CA ARG A 134 10.89 -16.78 -29.95
C ARG A 134 11.11 -16.48 -31.43
N ALA A 135 11.45 -15.23 -31.76
CA ALA A 135 11.82 -14.83 -33.12
C ALA A 135 13.13 -15.53 -33.56
N ALA A 136 14.14 -15.58 -32.68
CA ALA A 136 15.45 -16.16 -32.94
C ALA A 136 15.54 -17.70 -32.85
N THR A 137 14.43 -18.42 -32.64
CA THR A 137 14.42 -19.89 -32.54
C THR A 137 13.54 -20.56 -33.59
N PHE A 138 14.07 -21.61 -34.24
CA PHE A 138 13.36 -22.35 -35.28
C PHE A 138 12.56 -23.56 -34.75
N LYS A 139 12.85 -24.05 -33.54
CA LYS A 139 12.23 -25.27 -32.98
C LYS A 139 10.79 -25.00 -32.51
N ARG A 140 9.78 -25.62 -33.15
CA ARG A 140 8.34 -25.44 -32.82
C ARG A 140 8.04 -25.68 -31.33
N SER A 141 8.58 -26.74 -30.74
CA SER A 141 8.42 -27.03 -29.30
C SER A 141 8.97 -25.95 -28.37
N LYS A 142 10.04 -25.24 -28.78
CA LYS A 142 10.53 -24.06 -28.05
C LYS A 142 9.58 -22.88 -28.18
N LYS A 143 8.97 -22.65 -29.35
CA LYS A 143 7.94 -21.60 -29.51
C LYS A 143 6.71 -21.86 -28.64
N THR A 144 6.17 -23.09 -28.65
CA THR A 144 5.02 -23.46 -27.79
C THR A 144 5.32 -23.29 -26.29
N LYS A 145 6.52 -23.65 -25.82
CA LYS A 145 6.93 -23.35 -24.43
C LYS A 145 6.99 -21.85 -24.15
N VAL A 146 7.45 -21.02 -25.10
CA VAL A 146 7.46 -19.55 -24.93
C VAL A 146 6.05 -19.01 -24.87
N ASP A 147 5.15 -19.47 -25.74
CA ASP A 147 3.77 -19.01 -25.80
C ASP A 147 3.03 -19.28 -24.48
N LEU A 148 3.19 -20.48 -23.91
CA LEU A 148 2.69 -20.82 -22.57
C LEU A 148 3.32 -19.94 -21.46
N ARG A 149 4.64 -19.70 -21.53
CA ARG A 149 5.33 -18.85 -20.55
C ARG A 149 4.83 -17.40 -20.61
N LEU A 150 4.58 -16.87 -21.81
CA LEU A 150 4.05 -15.53 -22.01
C LEU A 150 2.64 -15.36 -21.42
N SER A 151 1.76 -16.37 -21.54
CA SER A 151 0.43 -16.30 -20.90
C SER A 151 0.50 -16.28 -19.36
N LEU A 152 1.46 -16.99 -18.75
CA LEU A 152 1.67 -16.92 -17.30
C LEU A 152 2.17 -15.52 -16.87
N TYR A 153 3.07 -14.91 -17.64
CA TYR A 153 3.52 -13.53 -17.39
C TYR A 153 2.40 -12.49 -17.52
N VAL A 154 1.44 -12.68 -18.44
CA VAL A 154 0.27 -11.79 -18.55
C VAL A 154 -0.59 -11.89 -17.29
N GLN A 155 -0.91 -13.11 -16.83
CA GLN A 155 -1.69 -13.32 -15.60
C GLN A 155 -1.00 -12.69 -14.38
N PHE A 156 0.31 -12.95 -14.22
CA PHE A 156 1.14 -12.36 -13.17
C PHE A 156 1.12 -10.83 -13.19
N ILE A 157 1.30 -10.19 -14.35
CA ILE A 157 1.23 -8.72 -14.46
C ILE A 157 -0.15 -8.18 -14.08
N GLU A 158 -1.24 -8.82 -14.51
CA GLU A 158 -2.60 -8.38 -14.17
C GLU A 158 -2.89 -8.53 -12.66
N ASP A 159 -2.41 -9.57 -12.00
CA ASP A 159 -2.57 -9.73 -10.55
C ASP A 159 -1.74 -8.73 -9.74
N HIS A 160 -0.56 -8.35 -10.24
CA HIS A 160 0.25 -7.29 -9.66
C HIS A 160 -0.33 -5.88 -9.93
N ARG A 161 -0.98 -5.65 -11.09
CA ARG A 161 -1.77 -4.42 -11.36
C ARG A 161 -2.94 -4.24 -10.39
N LYS A 162 -3.72 -5.31 -10.15
CA LYS A 162 -4.85 -5.27 -9.19
C LYS A 162 -4.39 -4.84 -7.78
N LYS A 163 -3.21 -5.27 -7.33
CA LYS A 163 -2.64 -4.82 -6.04
C LYS A 163 -2.36 -3.32 -6.02
N ILE A 164 -1.78 -2.78 -7.09
CA ILE A 164 -1.54 -1.33 -7.21
C ILE A 164 -2.87 -0.55 -7.14
N GLU A 165 -3.91 -1.03 -7.83
CA GLU A 165 -5.22 -0.39 -7.80
C GLU A 165 -5.89 -0.48 -6.40
N LEU A 166 -5.79 -1.62 -5.70
CA LEU A 166 -6.23 -1.74 -4.29
C LEU A 166 -5.46 -0.81 -3.35
N PHE A 167 -4.12 -0.72 -3.51
CA PHE A 167 -3.29 0.23 -2.78
C PHE A 167 -3.71 1.69 -3.03
N ARG A 168 -4.07 2.04 -4.28
CA ARG A 168 -4.53 3.39 -4.67
C ARG A 168 -5.95 3.72 -4.18
N GLN A 169 -6.81 2.72 -4.05
CA GLN A 169 -8.19 2.88 -3.56
C GLN A 169 -8.28 2.91 -2.03
N GLY A 170 -7.31 2.30 -1.33
CA GLY A 170 -7.37 2.08 0.12
C GLY A 170 -8.09 0.78 0.51
N ASP A 171 -8.69 0.09 -0.46
CA ASP A 171 -9.50 -1.13 -0.31
C ASP A 171 -8.68 -2.40 0.00
N MET A 172 -7.51 -2.26 0.63
CA MET A 172 -6.79 -3.36 1.27
C MET A 172 -7.55 -3.96 2.48
N VAL A 173 -8.64 -3.33 2.93
CA VAL A 173 -9.58 -3.89 3.92
C VAL A 173 -10.55 -4.86 3.22
N GLY A 174 -9.98 -5.92 2.65
CA GLY A 174 -10.74 -7.01 2.04
C GLY A 174 -11.48 -7.84 3.10
N THR A 175 -12.74 -7.48 3.36
CA THR A 175 -13.73 -8.28 4.11
C THR A 175 -13.20 -8.99 5.36
N SER A 176 -12.89 -8.22 6.41
CA SER A 176 -13.32 -8.67 7.73
C SER A 176 -14.86 -8.73 7.74
N GLU A 177 -15.45 -9.77 8.31
CA GLU A 177 -16.87 -9.73 8.68
C GLU A 177 -17.13 -8.48 9.54
N PRO A 178 -18.33 -7.86 9.48
CA PRO A 178 -18.69 -6.86 10.46
C PRO A 178 -18.74 -7.56 11.83
N MET A 179 -17.73 -7.33 12.69
CA MET A 179 -17.79 -7.77 14.08
C MET A 179 -18.99 -7.08 14.73
N ALA A 180 -20.08 -7.84 14.83
CA ALA A 180 -21.32 -7.38 15.42
C ALA A 180 -21.04 -6.87 16.84
N THR A 181 -21.60 -5.70 17.17
CA THR A 181 -21.26 -4.93 18.36
C THR A 181 -21.43 -5.73 19.65
N SER A 182 -20.34 -6.27 20.18
CA SER A 182 -20.32 -6.89 21.50
C SER A 182 -20.21 -5.79 22.56
N THR A 183 -21.34 -5.20 22.93
CA THR A 183 -21.44 -4.16 23.95
C THR A 183 -21.18 -4.73 25.34
N ASN A 184 -19.91 -4.75 25.79
CA ASN A 184 -19.58 -4.83 27.21
C ASN A 184 -18.12 -4.44 27.52
N TYR A 185 -17.84 -3.13 27.56
CA TYR A 185 -16.81 -2.61 28.43
C TYR A 185 -17.25 -1.26 29.01
N VAL A 186 -18.04 -1.31 30.07
CA VAL A 186 -18.39 -0.13 30.87
C VAL A 186 -17.20 0.18 31.78
N ASP A 187 -16.27 0.98 31.28
CA ASP A 187 -15.15 1.47 32.11
C ASP A 187 -15.70 2.42 33.17
N ARG A 188 -15.68 1.98 34.43
CA ARG A 188 -16.38 2.63 35.55
C ARG A 188 -15.39 3.13 36.61
N PRO A 189 -14.88 4.36 36.43
CA PRO A 189 -14.55 5.21 37.58
C PRO A 189 -15.03 6.67 37.46
N THR A 190 -16.18 6.93 36.81
CA THR A 190 -16.73 8.31 36.68
C THR A 190 -18.17 8.52 37.17
N LEU A 191 -18.83 7.49 37.71
CA LEU A 191 -20.21 7.62 38.20
C LEU A 191 -20.30 8.20 39.63
N ASP A 192 -19.28 7.98 40.46
CA ASP A 192 -19.25 8.41 41.88
C ASP A 192 -19.26 9.94 42.05
N LEU A 193 -18.82 10.70 41.03
CA LEU A 193 -18.80 12.17 41.06
C LEU A 193 -20.16 12.83 40.87
N LEU A 194 -21.23 12.07 40.56
CA LEU A 194 -22.60 12.61 40.39
C LEU A 194 -23.60 12.11 41.44
N SER A 195 -23.26 11.10 42.25
CA SER A 195 -24.16 10.57 43.29
C SER A 195 -24.20 11.37 44.59
N GLN A 196 -23.28 12.32 44.81
CA GLN A 196 -23.20 13.07 46.08
C GLN A 196 -24.15 14.28 46.20
N HIS A 197 -24.93 14.64 45.18
CA HIS A 197 -25.71 15.90 45.17
C HIS A 197 -27.25 15.77 45.31
N ARG A 198 -27.74 14.68 45.90
CA ARG A 198 -29.12 14.59 46.44
C ARG A 198 -29.11 14.05 47.87
N ALA A 199 -28.80 14.94 48.80
CA ALA A 199 -29.10 14.74 50.22
C ALA A 199 -30.55 15.19 50.51
N TYR A 200 -31.15 14.59 51.53
CA TYR A 200 -32.46 14.92 52.12
C TYR A 200 -33.68 14.83 51.19
N ASP A 201 -34.35 13.69 51.26
CA ASP A 201 -35.81 13.63 51.33
C ASP A 201 -36.17 12.79 52.57
N SER A 202 -37.00 13.30 53.48
CA SER A 202 -37.41 12.63 54.72
C SER A 202 -38.70 13.25 55.28
N ASP A 203 -39.45 12.44 56.04
CA ASP A 203 -40.55 12.81 56.94
C ASP A 203 -41.94 13.21 56.35
N ALA A 204 -42.64 12.17 55.85
CA ALA A 204 -44.03 11.81 56.25
C ALA A 204 -45.21 12.76 55.85
N PRO A 205 -46.49 12.43 56.19
CA PRO A 205 -47.14 11.12 56.44
C PRO A 205 -48.34 10.84 55.49
N PRO A 206 -48.92 9.61 55.47
CA PRO A 206 -50.07 9.27 54.62
C PRO A 206 -51.45 9.56 55.26
N SER A 207 -52.42 10.03 54.46
CA SER A 207 -53.86 10.09 54.79
C SER A 207 -54.71 10.35 53.54
N GLY A 208 -56.00 9.99 53.57
CA GLY A 208 -57.00 10.42 52.56
C GLY A 208 -57.68 9.29 51.77
N THR A 209 -58.87 8.87 52.19
CA THR A 209 -59.72 7.89 51.50
C THR A 209 -60.64 8.54 50.44
N SER A 210 -61.28 7.66 49.64
CA SER A 210 -62.59 7.83 48.96
C SER A 210 -62.59 8.24 47.48
N ASP A 211 -63.56 7.84 46.64
CA ASP A 211 -64.47 6.66 46.58
C ASP A 211 -65.24 6.71 45.22
N ARG A 212 -65.85 5.59 44.76
CA ARG A 212 -66.85 5.50 43.64
C ARG A 212 -66.35 5.91 42.23
N ILE A 213 -66.95 5.62 41.05
CA ILE A 213 -68.06 4.78 40.49
C ILE A 213 -67.78 4.67 38.95
N ASN A 214 -68.16 3.70 38.09
CA ASN A 214 -68.90 2.41 38.07
C ASN A 214 -68.02 1.39 37.26
N ARG A 215 -68.32 0.10 36.95
CA ARG A 215 -69.52 -0.75 36.72
C ARG A 215 -70.11 -0.75 35.28
N PRO A 216 -70.73 -1.85 34.79
CA PRO A 216 -70.12 -2.61 33.69
C PRO A 216 -71.13 -3.04 32.58
N VAL A 217 -70.69 -3.98 31.72
CA VAL A 217 -71.54 -4.92 30.96
C VAL A 217 -71.15 -6.34 31.39
#